data_AF-A0A8J4G3J5-F1
#
_entry.id   AF-A0A8J4G3J5-F1
#
_cell.length_a   1.000
_cell.length_b   1.000
_cell.length_c   1.000
_cell.angle_alpha   90.00
_cell.angle_beta   90.00
_cell.angle_gamma   90.00
#
_symmetry.space_group_name_H-M   'P 1'
#
loop_
_entity.id
_entity.type
_entity.pdbx_description
1 polymer ?
#
loop_
_entity_poly.entity_id
_entity_poly.type
_entity_poly.pdbx_seq_one_letter_code
_entity_poly.pdbx_strand_id
1 'polypeptide(L)'
;MDHFGDDIRNNGSAWNAATECSNLPNCKGFNSNGWIKTAAAPLAPESSSPVCFYTKIPAPPPPTPACLAFTGYIATPGMDHFGDDIRNNGSAWNAATECSNLPNCKGFNSNGWIKTAAAPLAPESSPVCFYTKIPAPPPPTPACLAFTGYIATPGVDHFGDDIRNNGSAWNAATECSNLPNCKGFNSNGWIKTAAAPLAPESSPVCFYTKIPAPPPPTPACLAFTGYIATPGVDHFGDDIRNNGSARNAATECSKLPNCKGFNSNGWIKTAAAPLAPESSPVCFYTKIPVS
;
A
#
# COMPACT_ATOMS: atom_id res chain seq x y z
N MET A 1 -12.75 54.62 19.40
CA MET A 1 -11.40 54.16 19.78
C MET A 1 -10.51 54.38 18.57
N ASP A 2 -9.26 54.75 18.77
CA ASP A 2 -8.33 55.12 17.70
C ASP A 2 -6.97 54.44 17.88
N HIS A 3 -6.10 54.55 16.88
CA HIS A 3 -4.68 54.16 17.00
C HIS A 3 -3.80 55.43 17.00
N PHE A 4 -2.80 55.50 17.88
CA PHE A 4 -1.92 56.67 18.01
C PHE A 4 -0.53 56.37 17.46
N GLY A 5 0.08 57.33 16.74
CA GLY A 5 1.48 57.26 16.32
C GLY A 5 1.74 56.47 15.02
N ASP A 6 0.69 56.13 14.27
CA ASP A 6 0.75 55.32 13.04
C ASP A 6 0.03 56.00 11.86
N ASP A 7 -0.23 57.30 12.00
CA ASP A 7 -0.87 58.13 10.98
C ASP A 7 0.01 58.26 9.74
N ILE A 8 -0.57 57.95 8.58
CA ILE A 8 0.03 58.20 7.28
C ILE A 8 -0.18 59.67 6.91
N ARG A 9 -1.45 60.12 6.93
CA ARG A 9 -1.88 61.52 6.69
C ARG A 9 -3.37 61.71 7.03
N ASN A 10 -3.79 62.96 7.07
CA ASN A 10 -5.20 63.36 7.24
C ASN A 10 -5.81 63.84 5.93
N ASN A 11 -6.98 63.29 5.59
CA ASN A 11 -7.73 63.64 4.40
C ASN A 11 -8.99 64.51 4.66
N GLY A 12 -9.11 65.04 5.87
CA GLY A 12 -10.14 66.00 6.28
C GLY A 12 -11.54 65.43 6.46
N SER A 13 -11.79 64.17 6.06
CA SER A 13 -13.04 63.46 6.30
C SER A 13 -12.86 61.95 6.22
N ALA A 14 -13.76 61.21 6.87
CA ALA A 14 -13.84 59.76 6.76
C ALA A 14 -14.03 59.28 5.31
N TRP A 15 -14.82 60.01 4.50
CA TRP A 15 -15.07 59.64 3.10
C TRP A 15 -13.81 59.73 2.24
N ASN A 16 -13.05 60.82 2.36
CA ASN A 16 -11.81 60.99 1.61
C ASN A 16 -10.75 59.97 2.09
N ALA A 17 -10.71 59.70 3.39
CA ALA A 17 -9.82 58.69 3.97
C ALA A 17 -10.16 57.28 3.49
N ALA A 18 -11.45 56.95 3.35
CA ALA A 18 -11.89 55.64 2.84
C ALA A 18 -11.46 55.42 1.39
N THR A 19 -11.74 56.40 0.52
CA THR A 19 -11.39 56.34 -0.92
C THR A 19 -9.90 56.15 -1.11
N GLU A 20 -9.10 56.90 -0.35
CA GLU A 20 -7.66 56.81 -0.45
C GLU A 20 -7.10 55.54 0.19
N CYS A 21 -7.53 55.20 1.41
CA CYS A 21 -7.06 54.02 2.13
C CYS A 21 -7.29 52.75 1.30
N SER A 22 -8.38 52.68 0.53
CA SER A 22 -8.66 51.58 -0.40
C SER A 22 -7.54 51.36 -1.41
N ASN A 23 -6.94 52.45 -1.91
CA ASN A 23 -5.87 52.42 -2.92
C ASN A 23 -4.45 52.41 -2.33
N LEU A 24 -4.27 52.78 -1.05
CA LEU A 24 -2.95 52.77 -0.40
C LEU A 24 -2.54 51.35 0.06
N PRO A 25 -1.42 50.78 -0.41
CA PRO A 25 -0.99 49.43 -0.04
C PRO A 25 -0.66 49.27 1.45
N ASN A 26 -0.12 50.33 2.07
CA ASN A 26 0.26 50.35 3.49
C ASN A 26 -0.87 50.80 4.42
N CYS A 27 -2.03 51.21 3.91
CA CYS A 27 -3.17 51.53 4.76
C CYS A 27 -3.76 50.26 5.39
N LYS A 28 -3.98 50.27 6.70
CA LYS A 28 -4.69 49.21 7.44
C LYS A 28 -6.04 49.67 8.00
N GLY A 29 -6.30 50.97 8.04
CA GLY A 29 -7.61 51.54 8.40
C GLY A 29 -7.58 53.06 8.46
N PHE A 30 -8.69 53.66 8.87
CA PHE A 30 -8.80 55.11 9.07
C PHE A 30 -9.83 55.43 10.16
N ASN A 31 -9.77 56.63 10.74
CA ASN A 31 -10.76 57.08 11.72
C ASN A 31 -11.79 58.07 11.14
N SER A 32 -12.86 58.33 11.88
CA SER A 32 -13.97 59.21 11.46
C SER A 32 -13.56 60.67 11.22
N ASN A 33 -12.39 61.09 11.71
CA ASN A 33 -11.81 62.42 11.47
C ASN A 33 -10.97 62.48 10.18
N GLY A 34 -10.81 61.36 9.47
CA GLY A 34 -10.10 61.31 8.19
C GLY A 34 -8.61 60.98 8.28
N TRP A 35 -8.12 60.54 9.45
CA TRP A 35 -6.74 60.06 9.58
C TRP A 35 -6.61 58.64 9.06
N ILE A 36 -5.71 58.44 8.10
CA ILE A 36 -5.37 57.15 7.48
C ILE A 36 -4.21 56.54 8.25
N LYS A 37 -4.27 55.24 8.54
CA LYS A 37 -3.40 54.57 9.51
C LYS A 37 -2.72 53.32 8.98
N THR A 38 -1.50 53.06 9.48
CA THR A 38 -0.72 51.85 9.15
C THR A 38 -1.00 50.66 10.07
N ALA A 39 -1.78 50.83 11.14
CA ALA A 39 -2.26 49.73 11.98
C ALA A 39 -3.79 49.73 12.10
N ALA A 40 -4.35 48.55 12.41
CA ALA A 40 -5.80 48.36 12.63
C ALA A 40 -6.14 47.90 14.06
N ALA A 41 -5.12 47.48 14.83
CA ALA A 41 -5.25 47.00 16.20
C ALA A 41 -3.86 47.01 16.87
N PRO A 42 -3.80 47.11 18.23
CA PRO A 42 -4.92 47.32 19.15
C PRO A 42 -5.46 48.77 19.11
N LEU A 43 -6.75 48.97 19.40
CA LEU A 43 -7.35 50.29 19.48
C LEU A 43 -7.30 50.82 20.93
N ALA A 44 -7.00 52.10 21.10
CA ALA A 44 -7.00 52.81 22.37
C ALA A 44 -8.21 53.75 22.48
N PRO A 45 -8.79 53.96 23.67
CA PRO A 45 -9.81 54.98 23.88
C PRO A 45 -9.20 56.37 23.68
N GLU A 46 -9.85 57.21 22.88
CA GLU A 46 -9.46 58.61 22.69
C GLU A 46 -10.14 59.47 23.76
N SER A 47 -9.34 60.21 24.54
CA SER A 47 -9.81 60.95 25.72
C SER A 47 -10.48 62.29 25.41
N SER A 48 -10.35 62.79 24.17
CA SER A 48 -10.78 64.14 23.78
C SER A 48 -12.01 64.21 22.87
N SER A 49 -12.35 63.12 22.15
CA SER A 49 -13.57 63.03 21.35
C SER A 49 -13.81 61.58 20.91
N PRO A 50 -15.04 61.05 20.96
CA PRO A 50 -15.31 59.70 20.48
C PRO A 50 -15.21 59.65 18.95
N VAL A 51 -14.19 58.96 18.44
CA VAL A 51 -14.06 58.61 17.01
C VAL A 51 -14.40 57.15 16.74
N CYS A 52 -14.91 56.90 15.54
CA CYS A 52 -15.04 55.56 14.98
C CYS A 52 -13.77 55.20 14.22
N PHE A 53 -13.32 53.95 14.34
CA PHE A 53 -12.24 53.41 13.51
C PHE A 53 -12.80 52.42 12.49
N TYR A 54 -12.33 52.52 11.26
CA TYR A 54 -12.71 51.70 10.11
C TYR A 54 -11.49 50.91 9.65
N THR A 55 -11.49 49.60 9.90
CA THR A 55 -10.45 48.71 9.43
C THR A 55 -10.59 48.46 7.93
N LYS A 56 -9.48 48.58 7.19
CA LYS A 56 -9.43 48.21 5.77
C LYS A 56 -9.57 46.69 5.67
N ILE A 57 -10.65 46.24 5.04
CA ILE A 57 -10.77 44.84 4.65
C ILE A 57 -9.77 44.60 3.52
N PRO A 58 -8.85 43.61 3.63
CA PRO A 58 -8.00 43.24 2.51
C PRO A 58 -8.88 42.97 1.28
N ALA A 59 -8.51 43.54 0.13
CA ALA A 59 -9.19 43.20 -1.12
C ALA A 59 -9.23 41.68 -1.25
N PRO A 60 -10.35 41.08 -1.71
CA PRO A 60 -10.37 39.67 -2.05
C PRO A 60 -9.18 39.38 -2.96
N PRO A 61 -8.46 38.26 -2.79
CA PRO A 61 -7.44 37.88 -3.75
C PRO A 61 -8.06 37.90 -5.15
N PRO A 62 -7.33 38.36 -6.18
CA PRO A 62 -7.84 38.35 -7.54
C PRO A 62 -8.38 36.94 -7.85
N PRO A 63 -9.50 36.83 -8.58
CA PRO A 63 -10.08 35.54 -8.90
C PRO A 63 -9.00 34.67 -9.51
N THR A 64 -8.74 33.52 -8.89
CA THR A 64 -7.78 32.52 -9.35
C THR A 64 -8.02 32.27 -10.84
N PRO A 65 -7.00 32.36 -11.72
CA PRO A 65 -7.18 32.08 -13.14
C PRO A 65 -7.89 30.73 -13.28
N ALA A 66 -9.06 30.72 -13.91
CA ALA A 66 -9.77 29.49 -14.17
C ALA A 66 -8.96 28.70 -15.21
N CYS A 67 -8.16 27.75 -14.75
CA CYS A 67 -7.39 26.89 -15.64
C CYS A 67 -8.34 26.06 -16.52
N LEU A 68 -8.05 26.00 -17.81
CA LEU A 68 -8.73 25.08 -18.73
C LEU A 68 -8.55 23.65 -18.23
N ALA A 69 -9.57 22.80 -18.34
CA ALA A 69 -9.46 21.40 -17.98
C ALA A 69 -8.90 20.56 -19.15
N PHE A 70 -7.95 19.68 -18.85
CA PHE A 70 -7.41 18.69 -19.80
C PHE A 70 -7.55 17.29 -19.22
N THR A 71 -8.18 16.38 -19.96
CA THR A 71 -8.30 14.97 -19.55
C THR A 71 -6.92 14.37 -19.30
N GLY A 72 -6.73 13.74 -18.14
CA GLY A 72 -5.44 13.16 -17.75
C GLY A 72 -4.45 14.14 -17.11
N TYR A 73 -4.89 15.36 -16.76
CA TYR A 73 -4.05 16.36 -16.11
C TYR A 73 -4.74 17.00 -14.89
N ILE A 74 -3.95 17.37 -13.89
CA ILE A 74 -4.38 18.20 -12.75
C ILE A 74 -3.82 19.60 -12.94
N ALA A 75 -4.70 20.60 -12.93
CA ALA A 75 -4.31 22.00 -13.07
C ALA A 75 -4.00 22.63 -11.71
N THR A 76 -2.89 23.36 -11.63
CA THR A 76 -2.50 24.18 -10.47
C THR A 76 -2.36 25.64 -10.92
N PRO A 77 -3.30 26.53 -10.56
CA PRO A 77 -3.27 27.93 -10.96
C PRO A 77 -2.13 28.72 -10.31
N GLY A 78 -1.58 29.69 -11.03
CA GLY A 78 -0.55 30.63 -10.54
C GLY A 78 0.82 30.00 -10.29
N MET A 79 1.03 28.79 -10.79
CA MET A 79 2.24 28.01 -10.55
C MET A 79 2.90 27.62 -11.87
N ASP A 80 4.22 27.43 -11.84
CA ASP A 80 5.00 26.82 -12.90
C ASP A 80 6.12 25.95 -12.33
N HIS A 81 6.80 25.20 -13.18
CA HIS A 81 8.07 24.54 -12.88
C HIS A 81 9.14 25.07 -13.82
N PHE A 82 10.34 25.39 -13.34
CA PHE A 82 11.38 26.06 -14.15
C PHE A 82 12.59 25.16 -14.42
N GLY A 83 13.25 25.38 -15.56
CA GLY A 83 14.57 24.79 -15.85
C GLY A 83 14.55 23.38 -16.45
N ASP A 84 13.39 22.88 -16.86
CA ASP A 84 13.19 21.49 -17.28
C ASP A 84 12.31 21.35 -18.54
N ASP A 85 12.30 22.42 -19.35
CA ASP A 85 11.53 22.51 -20.59
C ASP A 85 12.07 21.53 -21.65
N ILE A 86 11.17 20.74 -22.24
CA ILE A 86 11.43 19.90 -23.40
C ILE A 86 11.35 20.76 -24.67
N ARG A 87 10.24 21.48 -24.85
CA ARG A 87 9.96 22.42 -25.95
C ARG A 87 8.71 23.26 -25.68
N ASN A 88 8.47 24.26 -26.52
CA ASN A 88 7.27 25.11 -26.50
C ASN A 88 6.38 24.86 -27.73
N ASN A 89 5.11 24.57 -27.48
CA ASN A 89 4.09 24.31 -28.49
C ASN A 89 3.12 25.48 -28.74
N GLY A 90 3.39 26.64 -28.13
CA GLY A 90 2.69 27.91 -28.32
C GLY A 90 1.31 28.00 -27.67
N SER A 91 0.77 26.90 -27.13
CA SER A 91 -0.50 26.90 -26.39
C SER A 91 -0.64 25.70 -25.47
N ALA A 92 -1.47 25.83 -24.43
CA ALA A 92 -1.87 24.75 -23.54
C ALA A 92 -2.47 23.53 -24.28
N TRP A 93 -3.30 23.77 -25.30
CA TRP A 93 -3.93 22.69 -26.09
C TRP A 93 -2.89 21.85 -26.84
N ASN A 94 -1.99 22.50 -27.58
CA ASN A 94 -0.95 21.79 -28.33
C ASN A 94 0.03 21.07 -27.39
N ALA A 95 0.33 21.68 -26.23
CA ALA A 95 1.17 21.07 -25.23
C ALA A 95 0.48 19.84 -24.60
N ALA A 96 -0.82 19.89 -24.31
CA ALA A 96 -1.58 18.76 -23.77
C ALA A 96 -1.61 17.56 -24.73
N THR A 97 -1.91 17.80 -26.01
CA THR A 97 -1.94 16.75 -27.05
C THR A 97 -0.59 16.07 -27.15
N GLU A 98 0.48 16.85 -27.12
CA GLU A 98 1.81 16.32 -27.34
C GLU A 98 2.43 15.68 -26.08
N CYS A 99 2.30 16.34 -24.94
CA CYS A 99 2.71 15.80 -23.64
C CYS A 99 2.07 14.44 -23.36
N SER A 100 0.84 14.22 -23.82
CA SER A 100 0.15 12.92 -23.68
C SER A 100 0.90 11.78 -24.38
N ASN A 101 1.53 12.07 -25.51
CA ASN A 101 2.28 11.12 -26.33
C ASN A 101 3.77 11.04 -26.00
N LEU A 102 4.31 11.99 -25.23
CA LEU A 102 5.72 12.01 -24.83
C LEU A 102 5.95 11.20 -23.53
N PRO A 103 6.77 10.13 -23.55
CA PRO A 103 7.05 9.32 -22.36
C PRO A 103 7.74 10.07 -21.22
N ASN A 104 8.60 11.03 -21.56
CA ASN A 104 9.35 11.85 -20.60
C ASN A 104 8.60 13.12 -20.17
N CYS A 105 7.42 13.41 -20.72
CA CYS A 105 6.62 14.54 -20.27
C CYS A 105 5.97 14.25 -18.92
N LYS A 106 6.15 15.15 -17.95
CA LYS A 106 5.51 15.11 -16.63
C LYS A 106 4.47 16.21 -16.43
N GLY A 107 4.50 17.25 -17.25
CA GLY A 107 3.47 18.29 -17.26
C GLY A 107 3.75 19.36 -18.30
N PHE A 108 2.90 20.38 -18.33
CA PHE A 108 3.08 21.56 -19.19
C PHE A 108 2.45 22.79 -18.55
N ASN A 109 2.81 24.00 -19.00
CA ASN A 109 2.15 25.23 -18.53
C ASN A 109 1.21 25.83 -19.59
N SER A 110 0.36 26.78 -19.19
CA SER A 110 -0.65 27.37 -20.08
C SER A 110 -0.08 28.15 -21.28
N ASN A 111 1.21 28.50 -21.24
CA ASN A 111 1.93 29.13 -22.35
C ASN A 111 2.44 28.12 -23.39
N GLY A 112 2.28 26.82 -23.12
CA GLY A 112 2.63 25.74 -24.05
C GLY A 112 4.01 25.12 -23.83
N TRP A 113 4.71 25.44 -22.74
CA TRP A 113 5.98 24.80 -22.40
C TRP A 113 5.74 23.43 -21.79
N ILE A 114 6.29 22.39 -22.42
CA ILE A 114 6.23 20.98 -21.99
C ILE A 114 7.45 20.68 -21.12
N LYS A 115 7.26 19.93 -20.03
CA LYS A 115 8.26 19.81 -18.96
C LYS A 115 8.56 18.37 -18.56
N THR A 116 9.80 18.13 -18.16
CA THR A 116 10.28 16.80 -17.70
C THR A 116 10.06 16.54 -16.21
N ALA A 117 9.66 17.55 -15.44
CA ALA A 117 9.24 17.44 -14.05
C ALA A 117 7.90 18.16 -13.81
N ALA A 118 7.27 17.84 -12.68
CA ALA A 118 6.00 18.41 -12.26
C ALA A 118 6.00 18.87 -10.80
N ALA A 119 7.16 18.77 -10.14
CA ALA A 119 7.38 19.17 -8.76
C ALA A 119 8.88 19.35 -8.50
N PRO A 120 9.28 20.28 -7.61
CA PRO A 120 8.41 21.23 -6.89
C PRO A 120 7.92 22.37 -7.80
N LEU A 121 6.69 22.83 -7.61
CA LEU A 121 6.16 24.00 -8.32
C LEU A 121 6.56 25.29 -7.60
N ALA A 122 6.78 26.36 -8.36
CA ALA A 122 7.07 27.69 -7.87
C ALA A 122 5.98 28.70 -8.34
N PRO A 123 5.66 29.73 -7.54
CA PRO A 123 4.72 30.76 -7.95
C PRO A 123 5.20 31.50 -9.20
N GLU A 124 4.29 31.73 -10.14
CA GLU A 124 4.53 32.52 -11.34
C GLU A 124 3.89 33.91 -11.19
N SER A 125 4.61 34.93 -11.64
CA SER A 125 4.21 36.34 -11.59
C SER A 125 3.10 36.70 -12.57
N SER A 126 2.91 35.87 -13.61
CA SER A 126 1.89 35.97 -14.63
C SER A 126 0.75 34.94 -14.38
N PRO A 127 -0.51 35.18 -14.82
CA PRO A 127 -1.60 34.22 -14.68
C PRO A 127 -1.37 32.98 -15.56
N VAL A 128 -0.53 32.07 -15.07
CA VAL A 128 -0.19 30.80 -15.71
C VAL A 128 -0.83 29.67 -14.92
N CYS A 129 -1.21 28.60 -15.62
CA CYS A 129 -1.60 27.34 -15.01
C CYS A 129 -0.55 26.28 -15.32
N PHE A 130 -0.11 25.54 -14.30
CA PHE A 130 0.66 24.32 -14.50
C PHE A 130 -0.28 23.11 -14.57
N TYR A 131 -0.03 22.21 -15.51
CA TYR A 131 -0.80 21.01 -15.77
C TYR A 131 0.06 19.78 -15.51
N THR A 132 -0.09 19.18 -14.35
CA THR A 132 0.61 17.94 -13.99
C THR A 132 -0.05 16.76 -14.68
N LYS A 133 0.74 15.99 -15.45
CA LYS A 133 0.27 14.77 -16.09
C LYS A 133 -0.07 13.75 -15.01
N ILE A 134 -1.32 13.32 -14.97
CA ILE A 134 -1.72 12.18 -14.14
C ILE A 134 -1.00 10.97 -14.73
N PRO A 135 -0.18 10.23 -13.94
CA PRO A 135 0.38 8.98 -14.41
C PRO A 135 -0.76 8.12 -14.95
N ALA A 136 -0.64 7.65 -16.20
CA ALA A 136 -1.57 6.66 -16.70
C ALA A 136 -1.64 5.54 -15.67
N PRO A 137 -2.83 5.04 -15.30
CA PRO A 137 -2.90 3.79 -14.56
C PRO A 137 -2.01 2.79 -15.28
N PRO A 138 -1.21 1.98 -14.56
CA PRO A 138 -0.51 0.89 -15.21
C PRO A 138 -1.51 0.16 -16.12
N PRO A 139 -1.09 -0.26 -17.34
CA PRO A 139 -1.99 -0.95 -18.25
C PRO A 139 -2.76 -2.02 -17.47
N PRO A 140 -4.07 -2.17 -17.68
CA PRO A 140 -4.87 -3.12 -16.92
C PRO A 140 -4.13 -4.45 -16.95
N THR A 141 -3.68 -4.89 -15.77
CA THR A 141 -2.94 -6.13 -15.68
C THR A 141 -3.84 -7.19 -16.30
N PRO A 142 -3.35 -8.01 -17.24
CA PRO A 142 -4.15 -9.11 -17.76
C PRO A 142 -4.73 -9.84 -16.56
N ALA A 143 -6.04 -10.01 -16.51
CA ALA A 143 -6.65 -10.82 -15.47
C ALA A 143 -5.90 -12.16 -15.51
N CYS A 144 -5.19 -12.48 -14.43
CA CYS A 144 -4.38 -13.68 -14.38
C CYS A 144 -5.27 -14.90 -14.62
N LEU A 145 -4.78 -15.87 -15.39
CA LEU A 145 -5.50 -17.11 -15.61
C LEU A 145 -5.70 -17.83 -14.27
N ALA A 146 -6.83 -18.50 -14.08
CA ALA A 146 -7.04 -19.31 -12.89
C ALA A 146 -6.45 -20.72 -13.09
N PHE A 147 -5.63 -21.17 -12.14
CA PHE A 147 -5.13 -22.54 -12.09
C PHE A 147 -5.47 -23.17 -10.75
N THR A 148 -6.14 -24.32 -10.77
CA THR A 148 -6.45 -25.08 -9.54
C THR A 148 -5.16 -25.41 -8.78
N GLY A 149 -5.13 -25.11 -7.48
CA GLY A 149 -3.95 -25.33 -6.65
C GLY A 149 -2.93 -24.19 -6.68
N TYR A 150 -3.26 -23.04 -7.27
CA TYR A 150 -2.39 -21.86 -7.31
C TYR A 150 -3.11 -20.57 -6.92
N ILE A 151 -2.35 -19.65 -6.32
CA ILE A 151 -2.77 -18.26 -6.09
C ILE A 151 -2.03 -17.38 -7.09
N ALA A 152 -2.78 -16.62 -7.90
CA ALA A 152 -2.21 -15.70 -8.87
C ALA A 152 -1.99 -14.31 -8.25
N THR A 153 -0.83 -13.71 -8.51
CA THR A 153 -0.49 -12.33 -8.13
C THR A 153 -0.08 -11.55 -9.38
N PRO A 154 -0.83 -10.51 -9.76
CA PRO A 154 -0.56 -9.73 -10.96
C PRO A 154 0.63 -8.78 -10.78
N GLY A 155 1.39 -8.54 -11.85
CA GLY A 155 2.43 -7.50 -11.95
C GLY A 155 3.72 -7.80 -11.19
N VAL A 156 3.93 -9.06 -10.79
CA VAL A 156 5.09 -9.47 -10.00
C VAL A 156 5.71 -10.75 -10.55
N ASP A 157 6.99 -10.94 -10.26
CA ASP A 157 7.72 -12.19 -10.50
C ASP A 157 8.68 -12.50 -9.33
N HIS A 158 9.23 -13.71 -9.33
CA HIS A 158 10.39 -14.08 -8.50
C HIS A 158 11.61 -14.30 -9.42
N PHE A 159 12.80 -13.85 -9.04
CA PHE A 159 14.00 -13.95 -9.89
C PHE A 159 15.06 -14.90 -9.32
N GLY A 160 15.79 -15.58 -10.21
CA GLY A 160 17.06 -16.25 -9.87
C GLY A 160 16.97 -17.73 -9.45
N ASP A 161 15.82 -18.36 -9.59
CA ASP A 161 15.53 -19.69 -9.03
C ASP A 161 14.71 -20.58 -10.00
N ASP A 162 14.87 -20.31 -11.30
CA ASP A 162 14.17 -21.01 -12.38
C ASP A 162 14.63 -22.47 -12.48
N ILE A 163 13.67 -23.39 -12.48
CA ILE A 163 13.86 -24.80 -12.81
C ILE A 163 14.00 -24.97 -14.32
N ARG A 164 13.02 -24.43 -15.08
CA ARG A 164 12.98 -24.40 -16.55
C ARG A 164 11.87 -23.50 -17.08
N ASN A 165 11.86 -23.27 -18.39
CA ASN A 165 10.81 -22.55 -19.10
C ASN A 165 10.00 -23.47 -20.02
N ASN A 166 8.67 -23.47 -19.86
CA ASN A 166 7.73 -24.26 -20.65
C ASN A 166 6.94 -23.44 -21.70
N GLY A 167 7.29 -22.18 -21.88
CA GLY A 167 6.77 -21.27 -22.91
C GLY A 167 5.35 -20.74 -22.67
N SER A 168 4.63 -21.23 -21.66
CA SER A 168 3.31 -20.73 -21.29
C SER A 168 2.94 -21.04 -19.84
N ALA A 169 2.01 -20.24 -19.29
CA ALA A 169 1.41 -20.48 -17.98
C ALA A 169 0.73 -21.86 -17.88
N TRP A 170 0.03 -22.32 -18.93
CA TRP A 170 -0.64 -23.63 -18.93
C TRP A 170 0.33 -24.80 -18.78
N ASN A 171 1.38 -24.82 -19.60
CA ASN A 171 2.38 -25.88 -19.54
C ASN A 171 3.16 -25.84 -18.22
N ALA A 172 3.45 -24.64 -17.71
CA ALA A 172 4.11 -24.48 -16.42
C ALA A 172 3.22 -24.97 -15.26
N ALA A 173 1.91 -24.69 -15.27
CA ALA A 173 0.97 -25.16 -14.27
C ALA A 173 0.87 -26.70 -14.22
N THR A 174 0.71 -27.33 -15.38
CA THR A 174 0.64 -28.79 -15.50
C THR A 174 1.89 -29.45 -14.94
N GLU A 175 3.06 -28.91 -15.25
CA GLU A 175 4.31 -29.49 -14.78
C GLU A 175 4.61 -29.18 -13.32
N CYS A 176 4.51 -27.91 -12.91
CA CYS A 176 4.77 -27.48 -11.55
C CYS A 176 3.92 -28.27 -10.55
N SER A 177 2.71 -28.67 -10.93
CA SER A 177 1.82 -29.47 -10.09
C SER A 177 2.43 -30.83 -9.73
N ASN A 178 3.17 -31.43 -10.67
CA ASN A 178 3.81 -32.73 -10.53
C ASN A 178 5.26 -32.66 -10.01
N LEU A 179 5.86 -31.47 -9.97
CA LEU A 179 7.22 -31.26 -9.46
C LEU A 179 7.22 -31.00 -7.95
N PRO A 180 7.90 -31.85 -7.13
CA PRO A 180 7.97 -31.66 -5.68
C PRO A 180 8.71 -30.39 -5.25
N ASN A 181 9.74 -30.00 -6.01
CA ASN A 181 10.55 -28.80 -5.75
C ASN A 181 9.97 -27.53 -6.38
N CYS A 182 8.89 -27.61 -7.18
CA CYS A 182 8.25 -26.42 -7.69
C CYS A 182 7.43 -25.71 -6.60
N LYS A 183 7.66 -24.41 -6.44
CA LYS A 183 6.89 -23.55 -5.52
C LYS A 183 6.03 -22.52 -6.24
N GLY A 184 6.29 -22.26 -7.52
CA GLY A 184 5.45 -21.41 -8.34
C GLY A 184 5.93 -21.31 -9.77
N PHE A 185 5.25 -20.52 -10.59
CA PHE A 185 5.64 -20.21 -11.96
C PHE A 185 5.09 -18.85 -12.40
N ASN A 186 5.62 -18.25 -13.47
CA ASN A 186 5.08 -17.01 -14.03
C ASN A 186 4.30 -17.24 -15.34
N SER A 187 3.58 -16.22 -15.80
CA SER A 187 2.73 -16.29 -17.00
C SER A 187 3.49 -16.55 -18.31
N ASN A 188 4.80 -16.32 -18.32
CA ASN A 188 5.69 -16.62 -19.45
C ASN A 188 6.17 -18.07 -19.46
N GLY A 189 5.81 -18.87 -18.45
CA GLY A 189 6.11 -20.29 -18.37
C GLY A 189 7.38 -20.66 -17.61
N TRP A 190 8.01 -19.72 -16.90
CA TRP A 190 9.15 -20.00 -16.04
C TRP A 190 8.69 -20.63 -14.72
N ILE A 191 9.15 -21.85 -14.45
CA ILE A 191 8.86 -22.64 -13.24
C ILE A 191 9.95 -22.38 -12.21
N LYS A 192 9.60 -22.23 -10.93
CA LYS A 192 10.51 -21.72 -9.90
C LYS A 192 10.55 -22.58 -8.64
N THR A 193 11.72 -22.61 -7.99
CA THR A 193 11.96 -23.34 -6.74
C THR A 193 11.59 -22.55 -5.48
N ALA A 194 11.29 -21.25 -5.61
CA ALA A 194 10.76 -20.39 -4.58
C ALA A 194 9.54 -19.60 -5.11
N ALA A 195 8.76 -19.08 -4.17
CA ALA A 195 7.59 -18.25 -4.45
C ALA A 195 7.64 -16.90 -3.73
N ALA A 196 8.73 -16.62 -3.03
CA ALA A 196 8.97 -15.38 -2.29
C ALA A 196 10.48 -15.18 -2.08
N PRO A 197 10.96 -13.92 -2.03
CA PRO A 197 10.18 -12.68 -2.18
C PRO A 197 9.75 -12.41 -3.63
N LEU A 198 8.58 -11.79 -3.80
CA LEU A 198 8.11 -11.32 -5.10
C LEU A 198 8.58 -9.89 -5.34
N ALA A 199 8.97 -9.58 -6.57
CA ALA A 199 9.40 -8.26 -7.00
C ALA A 199 8.50 -7.75 -8.13
N PRO A 200 8.23 -6.42 -8.18
CA PRO A 200 7.48 -5.83 -9.28
C PRO A 200 8.17 -6.08 -10.62
N GLU A 201 7.39 -6.41 -11.64
CA GLU A 201 7.88 -6.60 -13.00
C GLU A 201 7.37 -5.46 -13.90
N SER A 202 8.24 -5.01 -14.80
CA SER A 202 7.98 -3.91 -15.74
C SER A 202 7.04 -4.30 -16.90
N SER A 203 6.94 -5.60 -17.17
CA SER A 203 6.07 -6.22 -18.16
C SER A 203 4.83 -6.84 -17.49
N PRO A 204 3.65 -6.84 -18.14
CA PRO A 204 2.44 -7.45 -17.59
C PRO A 204 2.59 -8.97 -17.44
N VAL A 205 3.07 -9.42 -16.29
CA VAL A 205 3.17 -10.84 -15.91
C VAL A 205 2.28 -11.15 -14.72
N CYS A 206 1.94 -12.42 -14.56
CA CYS A 206 1.33 -12.95 -13.35
C CYS A 206 2.26 -14.00 -12.76
N PHE A 207 2.47 -13.94 -11.44
CA PHE A 207 3.11 -15.01 -10.70
C PHE A 207 2.06 -15.93 -10.08
N TYR A 208 2.26 -17.24 -10.15
CA TYR A 208 1.35 -18.27 -9.65
C TYR A 208 2.05 -19.05 -8.53
N THR A 209 1.69 -18.75 -7.29
CA THR A 209 2.21 -19.44 -6.11
C THR A 209 1.49 -20.76 -5.92
N LYS A 210 2.22 -21.87 -5.82
CA LYS A 210 1.65 -23.19 -5.55
C LYS A 210 1.11 -23.23 -4.14
N ILE A 211 -0.19 -23.54 -4.01
CA ILE A 211 -0.82 -23.78 -2.71
C ILE A 211 -0.22 -25.10 -2.18
N PRO A 212 0.40 -25.10 -0.99
CA PRO A 212 0.83 -26.34 -0.37
C PRO A 212 -0.36 -27.30 -0.30
N ALA A 213 -0.15 -28.55 -0.72
CA ALA A 213 -1.17 -29.57 -0.50
C ALA A 213 -1.51 -29.57 1.00
N PRO A 214 -2.80 -29.67 1.36
CA PRO A 214 -3.17 -29.90 2.75
C PRO A 214 -2.32 -31.06 3.28
N PRO A 215 -1.75 -30.96 4.49
CA PRO A 215 -1.14 -32.12 5.10
C PRO A 215 -2.14 -33.29 5.01
N PRO A 216 -1.66 -34.53 4.74
CA PRO A 216 -2.54 -35.69 4.74
C PRO A 216 -3.41 -35.63 6.00
N PRO A 217 -4.71 -35.92 5.91
CA PRO A 217 -5.56 -35.92 7.09
C PRO A 217 -4.90 -36.78 8.15
N THR A 218 -4.62 -36.18 9.31
CA THR A 218 -4.06 -36.90 10.44
C THR A 218 -4.96 -38.09 10.72
N PRO A 219 -4.44 -39.32 10.77
CA PRO A 219 -5.29 -40.49 11.02
C PRO A 219 -6.07 -40.26 12.32
N ALA A 220 -7.39 -40.36 12.24
CA ALA A 220 -8.23 -40.35 13.43
C ALA A 220 -7.86 -41.59 14.26
N CYS A 221 -7.17 -41.38 15.38
CA CYS A 221 -6.80 -42.46 16.27
C CYS A 221 -8.04 -43.10 16.90
N LEU A 222 -8.06 -44.43 17.01
CA LEU A 222 -9.10 -45.14 17.72
C LEU A 222 -9.03 -44.82 19.22
N ALA A 223 -10.16 -44.56 19.87
CA ALA A 223 -10.16 -44.36 21.32
C ALA A 223 -10.04 -45.70 22.07
N PHE A 224 -9.14 -45.74 23.06
CA PHE A 224 -9.01 -46.86 24.00
C PHE A 224 -9.06 -46.35 25.44
N THR A 225 -9.97 -46.87 26.25
CA THR A 225 -10.08 -46.52 27.67
C THR A 225 -8.75 -46.78 28.39
N GLY A 226 -8.27 -45.79 29.15
CA GLY A 226 -6.99 -45.87 29.87
C GLY A 226 -5.77 -45.45 29.04
N TYR A 227 -5.96 -44.91 27.83
CA TYR A 227 -4.88 -44.44 26.97
C TYR A 227 -5.14 -43.05 26.39
N ILE A 228 -4.06 -42.29 26.19
CA ILE A 228 -4.05 -41.02 25.47
C ILE A 228 -3.46 -41.28 24.07
N ALA A 229 -4.22 -40.97 23.03
CA ALA A 229 -3.79 -41.13 21.65
C ALA A 229 -3.09 -39.85 21.13
N THR A 230 -1.92 -40.02 20.52
CA THR A 230 -1.18 -38.95 19.84
C THR A 230 -0.99 -39.33 18.37
N PRO A 231 -1.61 -38.61 17.42
CA PRO A 231 -1.51 -38.93 16.01
C PRO A 231 -0.17 -38.49 15.40
N GLY A 232 0.29 -39.21 14.38
CA GLY A 232 1.46 -38.87 13.56
C GLY A 232 2.81 -39.06 14.27
N VAL A 233 2.84 -39.82 15.36
CA VAL A 233 4.05 -40.07 16.13
C VAL A 233 4.16 -41.55 16.51
N ASP A 234 5.40 -41.98 16.77
CA ASP A 234 5.70 -43.27 17.38
C ASP A 234 6.85 -43.14 18.39
N HIS A 235 7.08 -44.17 19.19
CA HIS A 235 8.29 -44.36 19.97
C HIS A 235 9.11 -45.50 19.35
N PHE A 236 10.34 -45.24 18.92
CA PHE A 236 11.17 -46.27 18.28
C PHE A 236 11.95 -47.08 19.31
N GLY A 237 11.97 -48.40 19.15
CA GLY A 237 12.62 -49.32 20.10
C GLY A 237 11.69 -49.74 21.25
N ASP A 238 12.26 -50.47 22.22
CA ASP A 238 11.59 -50.89 23.46
C ASP A 238 10.32 -51.74 23.29
N ASP A 239 10.22 -52.44 22.15
CA ASP A 239 9.11 -53.31 21.81
C ASP A 239 9.09 -54.56 22.70
N ILE A 240 7.96 -54.79 23.38
CA ILE A 240 7.67 -56.04 24.09
C ILE A 240 7.31 -57.11 23.07
N ARG A 241 6.36 -56.80 22.16
CA ARG A 241 5.89 -57.66 21.07
C ARG A 241 4.92 -56.91 20.14
N ASN A 242 4.62 -57.51 18.99
CA ASN A 242 3.58 -57.04 18.08
C ASN A 242 2.31 -57.92 18.16
N ASN A 243 1.16 -57.29 18.42
CA ASN A 243 -0.14 -57.94 18.48
C ASN A 243 -1.00 -57.74 17.20
N GLY A 244 -0.41 -57.18 16.14
CA GLY A 244 -0.97 -57.04 14.79
C GLY A 244 -2.02 -55.94 14.63
N SER A 245 -2.51 -55.34 15.71
CA SER A 245 -3.43 -54.20 15.66
C SER A 245 -3.43 -53.38 16.96
N ALA A 246 -3.84 -52.12 16.85
CA ALA A 246 -4.07 -51.24 18.00
C ALA A 246 -5.01 -51.85 19.05
N ARG A 247 -6.09 -52.51 18.61
CA ARG A 247 -7.11 -53.10 19.51
C ARG A 247 -6.53 -54.25 20.33
N ASN A 248 -5.80 -55.16 19.68
CA ASN A 248 -5.16 -56.28 20.37
C ASN A 248 -4.02 -55.81 21.26
N ALA A 249 -3.29 -54.77 20.85
CA ALA A 249 -2.24 -54.16 21.66
C ALA A 249 -2.82 -53.47 22.91
N ALA A 250 -3.95 -52.76 22.79
CA ALA A 250 -4.65 -52.15 23.93
C ALA A 250 -5.07 -53.19 24.97
N THR A 251 -5.71 -54.27 24.52
CA THR A 251 -6.16 -55.35 25.41
C THR A 251 -5.00 -55.99 26.18
N GLU A 252 -3.87 -56.18 25.52
CA GLU A 252 -2.72 -56.82 26.13
C GLU A 252 -1.89 -55.87 27.00
N CYS A 253 -1.62 -54.66 26.50
CA CYS A 253 -0.87 -53.65 27.23
C CYS A 253 -1.52 -53.35 28.59
N SER A 254 -2.85 -53.41 28.68
CA SER A 254 -3.57 -53.23 29.95
C SER A 254 -3.24 -54.30 31.00
N LYS A 255 -2.88 -55.51 30.57
CA LYS A 255 -2.52 -56.64 31.46
C LYS A 255 -1.04 -56.66 31.83
N LEU A 256 -0.18 -56.01 31.04
CA LEU A 256 1.26 -56.00 31.22
C LEU A 256 1.71 -54.87 32.16
N PRO A 257 2.35 -55.18 33.31
CA PRO A 257 2.82 -54.15 34.25
C PRO A 257 3.91 -53.24 33.65
N ASN A 258 4.75 -53.80 32.78
CA ASN A 258 5.84 -53.08 32.12
C ASN A 258 5.41 -52.36 30.83
N CYS A 259 4.16 -52.51 30.37
CA CYS A 259 3.69 -51.76 29.21
C CYS A 259 3.43 -50.29 29.56
N LYS A 260 4.01 -49.39 28.77
CA LYS A 260 3.80 -47.94 28.88
C LYS A 260 3.03 -47.35 27.71
N GLY A 261 2.96 -48.06 26.58
CA GLY A 261 2.13 -47.65 25.44
C GLY A 261 2.18 -48.64 24.30
N PHE A 262 1.51 -48.32 23.20
CA PHE A 262 1.55 -49.07 21.96
C PHE A 262 1.27 -48.18 20.75
N ASN A 263 1.59 -48.61 19.53
CA ASN A 263 1.24 -47.89 18.30
C ASN A 263 0.09 -48.56 17.53
N SER A 264 -0.45 -47.87 16.53
CA SER A 264 -1.61 -48.36 15.74
C SER A 264 -1.33 -49.63 14.94
N ASN A 265 -0.07 -49.95 14.70
CA ASN A 265 0.37 -51.19 14.04
C ASN A 265 0.44 -52.39 15.00
N GLY A 266 0.18 -52.17 16.30
CA GLY A 266 0.09 -53.23 17.30
C GLY A 266 1.38 -53.50 18.07
N TRP A 267 2.42 -52.68 17.91
CA TRP A 267 3.66 -52.79 18.68
C TRP A 267 3.46 -52.24 20.09
N ILE A 268 3.64 -53.09 21.09
CA ILE A 268 3.53 -52.78 22.52
C ILE A 268 4.91 -52.40 23.05
N LYS A 269 5.02 -51.33 23.86
CA LYS A 269 6.31 -50.76 24.26
C LYS A 269 6.48 -50.59 25.76
N THR A 270 7.72 -50.75 26.22
CA THR A 270 8.11 -50.51 27.63
C THR A 270 8.37 -49.04 27.96
N ALA A 271 8.39 -48.17 26.95
CA ALA A 271 8.48 -46.72 27.10
C ALA A 271 7.43 -46.02 26.21
N ALA A 272 7.04 -44.81 26.61
CA ALA A 272 6.05 -43.97 25.93
C ALA A 272 6.60 -42.59 25.55
N ALA A 273 7.88 -42.36 25.79
CA ALA A 273 8.60 -41.12 25.50
C ALA A 273 10.10 -41.42 25.39
N PRO A 274 10.86 -40.62 24.61
CA PRO A 274 10.38 -39.55 23.74
C PRO A 274 9.60 -40.08 22.52
N LEU A 275 8.63 -39.30 22.06
CA LEU A 275 7.89 -39.57 20.80
C LEU A 275 8.59 -38.86 19.64
N ALA A 276 8.64 -39.52 18.49
CA ALA A 276 9.22 -39.00 17.27
C ALA A 276 8.15 -38.93 16.17
N PRO A 277 8.17 -37.91 15.30
CA PRO A 277 7.28 -37.82 14.15
C PRO A 277 7.44 -39.04 13.23
N GLU A 278 6.33 -39.58 12.76
CA GLU A 278 6.29 -40.69 11.81
C GLU A 278 5.74 -40.22 10.46
N SER A 279 6.35 -40.70 9.38
CA SER A 279 5.99 -40.36 7.99
C SER A 279 4.75 -41.09 7.50
N SER A 280 4.41 -42.20 8.15
CA SER A 280 3.22 -43.01 7.94
C SER A 280 2.09 -42.61 8.92
N PRO A 281 0.80 -42.73 8.55
CA PRO A 281 -0.31 -42.44 9.46
C PRO A 281 -0.38 -43.45 10.62
N VAL A 282 0.44 -43.22 11.64
CA VAL A 282 0.51 -43.99 12.88
C VAL A 282 -0.07 -43.18 14.03
N CYS A 283 -0.71 -43.86 14.98
CA CYS A 283 -1.09 -43.29 16.25
C CYS A 283 -0.32 -43.97 17.37
N PHE A 284 0.26 -43.19 18.28
CA PHE A 284 0.81 -43.70 19.52
C PHE A 284 -0.20 -43.58 20.66
N TYR A 285 -0.31 -44.61 21.49
CA TYR A 285 -1.24 -44.69 22.61
C TYR A 285 -0.47 -44.83 23.91
N THR A 286 -0.39 -43.75 24.68
CA THR A 286 0.29 -43.72 25.98
C THR A 286 -0.65 -44.21 27.08
N LYS A 287 -0.21 -45.19 27.87
CA LYS A 287 -0.98 -45.73 28.99
C LYS A 287 -1.06 -44.70 30.11
N ILE A 288 -2.28 -44.41 30.58
CA ILE A 288 -2.50 -43.53 31.72
C ILE A 288 -2.06 -44.28 32.99
N PRO A 289 -1.16 -43.73 33.81
CA PRO A 289 -0.81 -44.32 35.09
C PRO A 289 -2.06 -44.41 35.97
N VAL A 290 -2.35 -45.60 36.50
CA VAL A 290 -3.33 -45.73 37.58
C VAL A 290 -2.63 -45.31 38.87
N SER A 291 -3.15 -44.25 39.50
CA SER A 291 -2.75 -43.76 40.83
C SER A 291 -3.18 -44.71 41.93
#